data_AF-A0A7J4THQ2-F1
#
_entry.id   AF-A0A7J4THQ2-F1
#
_cell.length_a   1.000
_cell.length_b   1.000
_cell.length_c   1.000
_cell.angle_alpha   90.00
_cell.angle_beta   90.00
_cell.angle_gamma   90.00
#
_symmetry.space_group_name_H-M   'P 1'
#
loop_
_entity.id
_entity.type
_entity.pdbx_description
1 polymer ?
#
loop_
_entity_poly.entity_id
_entity_poly.type
_entity_poly.pdbx_seq_one_letter_code
_entity_poly.pdbx_strand_id
1 'polypeptide(L)'
;MKFIRDSVHGNLQLDDFEVKLTDTPEIQRLRRIKQLGFTYLVYPGANHTRFEHSIGTMYLASRLALNLQLDEDNHSLIRCCAILHDAGHGPFSHVSEGSIESSHEELTSKLIKESQLGDILSEKFSVNELLKVISGEGPLGHMISGELDVDRMDYLLRDSYFTGVAYGVIDVERLIYNMKLENELLLLDGKGVQAAESMLLARYFMYPSVYQHHTTRIVNSMFRRCLGKLLEKQLINEHEIYRYDDIDIISSARAVNGFIGDIMRRLDNRQLFKRVYSLKLNDIPNPEDIFKM
;
A
#
# COMPACT_ATOMS: atom_id res chain seq x y z
N MET A 1 -24.63 9.45 2.53
CA MET A 1 -23.98 8.72 1.41
C MET A 1 -23.23 9.67 0.49
N LYS A 2 -21.97 9.36 0.18
CA LYS A 2 -21.07 10.14 -0.69
C LYS A 2 -20.58 9.27 -1.83
N PHE A 3 -20.33 9.86 -2.99
CA PHE A 3 -19.73 9.17 -4.15
C PHE A 3 -18.34 9.73 -4.45
N ILE A 4 -17.40 8.84 -4.72
CA ILE A 4 -16.05 9.16 -5.20
C ILE A 4 -15.89 8.52 -6.58
N ARG A 5 -15.49 9.32 -7.57
CA ARG A 5 -15.13 8.80 -8.89
C ARG A 5 -13.70 8.27 -8.85
N ASP A 6 -13.55 6.99 -9.17
CA ASP A 6 -12.29 6.27 -9.28
C ASP A 6 -12.03 5.86 -10.73
N SER A 7 -10.76 5.94 -11.14
CA SER A 7 -10.35 5.67 -12.53
C SER A 7 -10.33 4.19 -12.87
N VAL A 8 -10.22 3.30 -11.87
CA VAL A 8 -10.11 1.86 -12.04
C VAL A 8 -11.48 1.19 -11.89
N HIS A 9 -12.19 1.51 -10.82
CA HIS A 9 -13.42 0.83 -10.39
C HIS A 9 -14.71 1.62 -10.65
N GLY A 10 -14.61 2.86 -11.15
CA GLY A 10 -15.77 3.67 -11.50
C GLY A 10 -16.33 4.49 -10.34
N ASN A 11 -17.60 4.33 -9.98
CA ASN A 11 -18.23 5.15 -8.93
C ASN A 11 -18.26 4.38 -7.61
N LEU A 12 -17.50 4.87 -6.62
CA LEU A 12 -17.35 4.25 -5.31
C LEU A 12 -18.25 4.94 -4.30
N GLN A 13 -19.08 4.15 -3.62
CA GLN A 13 -20.05 4.63 -2.65
C GLN A 13 -19.53 4.47 -1.22
N LEU A 14 -19.64 5.53 -0.44
CA LEU A 14 -19.34 5.56 0.97
C LEU A 14 -20.61 5.88 1.78
N ASP A 15 -20.81 5.14 2.86
CA ASP A 15 -21.81 5.47 3.87
C ASP A 15 -21.34 6.63 4.79
N ASP A 16 -22.20 7.09 5.69
CA ASP A 16 -21.88 8.26 6.51
C ASP A 16 -20.78 7.99 7.55
N PHE A 17 -20.64 6.74 8.00
CA PHE A 17 -19.58 6.34 8.93
C PHE A 17 -18.21 6.30 8.24
N GLU A 18 -18.16 5.76 7.02
CA GLU A 18 -16.97 5.73 6.17
C GLU A 18 -16.57 7.13 5.72
N VAL A 19 -17.54 8.02 5.46
CA VAL A 19 -17.26 9.44 5.21
C VAL A 19 -16.60 10.08 6.43
N LYS A 20 -17.12 9.82 7.64
CA LYS A 20 -16.53 10.30 8.89
C LYS A 20 -15.08 9.85 9.06
N LEU A 21 -14.78 8.58 8.76
CA LEU A 21 -13.41 8.04 8.80
C LEU A 21 -12.51 8.67 7.73
N THR A 22 -12.99 8.74 6.48
CA THR A 22 -12.17 9.20 5.35
C THR A 22 -11.92 10.69 5.35
N ASP A 23 -12.79 11.50 5.96
CA ASP A 23 -12.61 12.95 6.09
C ASP A 23 -11.67 13.35 7.25
N THR A 24 -11.14 12.39 8.01
CA THR A 24 -10.11 12.64 9.03
C THR A 24 -8.76 13.05 8.40
N PRO A 25 -7.95 13.93 9.04
CA PRO A 25 -6.62 14.30 8.56
C PRO A 25 -5.69 13.10 8.35
N GLU A 26 -5.82 12.08 9.18
CA GLU A 26 -5.03 10.85 9.13
C GLU A 26 -5.22 10.11 7.80
N ILE A 27 -6.46 9.98 7.33
CA ILE A 27 -6.77 9.33 6.05
C ILE A 27 -6.59 10.30 4.87
N GLN A 28 -6.93 11.58 5.03
CA GLN A 28 -6.69 12.59 4.00
C GLN A 28 -5.20 12.78 3.70
N ARG A 29 -4.30 12.47 4.66
CA ARG A 29 -2.84 12.43 4.42
C ARG A 29 -2.44 11.49 3.30
N LEU A 30 -3.13 10.35 3.16
CA LEU A 30 -2.83 9.36 2.13
C LEU A 30 -2.95 9.91 0.70
N ARG A 31 -3.65 11.03 0.49
CA ARG A 31 -3.70 11.75 -0.81
C ARG A 31 -2.37 12.38 -1.21
N ARG A 32 -1.46 12.55 -0.26
CA ARG A 32 -0.14 13.17 -0.45
C ARG A 32 0.99 12.15 -0.35
N ILE A 33 0.65 10.86 -0.30
CA ILE A 33 1.58 9.74 -0.30
C ILE A 33 1.35 8.94 -1.59
N LYS A 34 2.33 8.92 -2.48
CA LYS A 34 2.25 8.15 -3.73
C LYS A 34 2.34 6.65 -3.45
N GLN A 35 1.45 5.86 -4.05
CA GLN A 35 1.43 4.40 -3.90
C GLN A 35 2.82 3.81 -4.21
N LEU A 36 3.38 4.18 -5.36
CA LEU A 36 4.65 3.66 -5.87
C LEU A 36 5.84 4.60 -5.64
N GLY A 37 5.74 5.55 -4.69
CA GLY A 37 6.81 6.48 -4.35
C GLY A 37 7.37 7.22 -5.57
N PHE A 38 8.69 7.10 -5.82
CA PHE A 38 9.36 7.75 -6.96
C PHE A 38 9.29 6.97 -8.29
N THR A 39 8.48 5.91 -8.38
CA THR A 39 8.34 5.11 -9.61
C THR A 39 7.88 5.97 -10.80
N TYR A 40 7.25 7.12 -10.56
CA TYR A 40 6.92 8.10 -11.61
C TYR A 40 8.13 8.62 -12.41
N LEU A 41 9.35 8.55 -11.86
CA LEU A 41 10.59 8.89 -12.60
C LEU A 41 10.92 7.86 -13.70
N VAL A 42 10.29 6.69 -13.67
CA VAL A 42 10.38 5.64 -14.69
C VAL A 42 9.10 5.56 -15.51
N TYR A 43 7.96 5.59 -14.83
CA TYR A 43 6.62 5.49 -15.40
C TYR A 43 5.84 6.78 -15.14
N PRO A 44 5.90 7.80 -16.02
CA PRO A 44 5.35 9.14 -15.72
C PRO A 44 3.87 9.17 -15.34
N GLY A 45 3.09 8.14 -15.66
CA GLY A 45 1.69 7.99 -15.26
C GLY A 45 1.47 7.51 -13.81
N ALA A 46 2.47 6.91 -13.16
CA ALA A 46 2.41 6.32 -11.81
C ALA A 46 2.35 7.38 -10.70
N ASN A 47 1.31 8.21 -10.73
CA ASN A 47 1.09 9.32 -9.80
C ASN A 47 0.03 9.06 -8.75
N HIS A 48 -0.63 7.90 -8.83
CA HIS A 48 -1.68 7.51 -7.93
C HIS A 48 -1.17 7.38 -6.49
N THR A 49 -2.10 7.52 -5.56
CA THR A 49 -1.88 7.73 -4.14
C THR A 49 -2.39 6.56 -3.32
N ARG A 50 -1.97 6.48 -2.06
CA ARG A 50 -2.51 5.47 -1.14
C ARG A 50 -4.00 5.67 -0.89
N PHE A 51 -4.48 6.92 -0.93
CA PHE A 51 -5.91 7.20 -0.70
C PHE A 51 -6.81 6.50 -1.71
N GLU A 52 -6.55 6.64 -3.01
CA GLU A 52 -7.38 6.01 -4.03
C GLU A 52 -7.27 4.48 -4.01
N HIS A 53 -6.10 3.95 -3.64
CA HIS A 53 -5.93 2.53 -3.37
C HIS A 53 -6.80 2.07 -2.20
N SER A 54 -6.75 2.71 -1.03
CA SER A 54 -7.59 2.35 0.13
C SER A 54 -9.09 2.36 -0.18
N ILE A 55 -9.57 3.34 -0.96
CA ILE A 55 -11.00 3.41 -1.35
C ILE A 55 -11.33 2.33 -2.39
N GLY A 56 -10.40 2.01 -3.31
CA GLY A 56 -10.56 0.90 -4.25
C GLY A 56 -10.57 -0.48 -3.57
N THR A 57 -9.68 -0.70 -2.61
CA THR A 57 -9.65 -1.89 -1.75
C THR A 57 -10.96 -2.03 -0.96
N MET A 58 -11.50 -0.93 -0.42
CA MET A 58 -12.81 -0.93 0.25
C MET A 58 -13.98 -1.27 -0.67
N TYR A 59 -13.94 -0.83 -1.93
CA TYR A 59 -14.92 -1.22 -2.92
C TYR A 59 -14.88 -2.73 -3.20
N LEU A 60 -13.69 -3.29 -3.41
CA LEU A 60 -13.53 -4.73 -3.63
C LEU A 60 -13.89 -5.56 -2.39
N ALA A 61 -13.54 -5.10 -1.19
CA ALA A 61 -13.94 -5.71 0.07
C ALA A 61 -15.47 -5.81 0.20
N SER A 62 -16.21 -4.78 -0.21
CA SER A 62 -17.67 -4.79 -0.22
C SER A 62 -18.24 -5.79 -1.22
N ARG A 63 -17.69 -5.85 -2.43
CA ARG A 63 -18.12 -6.82 -3.44
C ARG A 63 -17.88 -8.25 -2.96
N LEU A 64 -16.74 -8.50 -2.31
CA LEU A 64 -16.43 -9.80 -1.74
C LEU A 64 -17.37 -10.15 -0.57
N ALA A 65 -17.59 -9.22 0.36
CA ALA A 65 -18.50 -9.44 1.48
C ALA A 65 -19.95 -9.71 1.05
N LEU A 66 -20.44 -9.03 0.01
CA LEU A 66 -21.74 -9.30 -0.59
C LEU A 66 -21.79 -10.69 -1.25
N ASN A 67 -20.72 -11.09 -1.95
CA ASN A 67 -20.64 -12.42 -2.55
C ASN A 67 -20.64 -13.54 -1.49
N LEU A 68 -19.93 -13.32 -0.40
CA LEU A 68 -19.86 -14.23 0.75
C LEU A 68 -21.10 -14.17 1.64
N GLN A 69 -22.04 -13.25 1.38
CA GLN A 69 -23.27 -13.04 2.16
C GLN A 69 -22.98 -12.78 3.64
N LEU A 70 -21.94 -11.99 3.92
CA LEU A 70 -21.66 -11.56 5.29
C LEU A 70 -22.81 -10.72 5.84
N ASP A 71 -23.05 -10.79 7.15
CA ASP A 71 -23.99 -9.89 7.83
C ASP A 71 -23.55 -8.42 7.73
N GLU A 72 -24.46 -7.49 8.06
CA GLU A 72 -24.20 -6.05 7.93
C GLU A 72 -23.02 -5.57 8.81
N ASP A 73 -22.80 -6.20 9.97
CA ASP A 73 -21.73 -5.82 10.88
C ASP A 73 -20.36 -6.19 10.28
N ASN A 74 -20.23 -7.43 9.79
CA ASN A 74 -19.02 -7.94 9.13
C ASN A 74 -18.78 -7.25 7.77
N HIS A 75 -19.84 -6.95 7.01
CA HIS A 75 -19.76 -6.17 5.78
C HIS A 75 -19.22 -4.76 6.03
N SER A 76 -19.68 -4.10 7.09
CA SER A 76 -19.19 -2.76 7.45
C SER A 76 -17.79 -2.80 8.05
N LEU A 77 -17.49 -3.82 8.87
CA LEU A 77 -16.16 -4.03 9.47
C LEU A 77 -15.09 -4.18 8.38
N ILE A 78 -15.29 -5.08 7.42
CA ILE A 78 -14.29 -5.35 6.39
C ILE A 78 -14.04 -4.15 5.48
N ARG A 79 -15.08 -3.35 5.20
CA ARG A 79 -14.96 -2.10 4.45
C ARG A 79 -14.12 -1.07 5.21
N CYS A 80 -14.33 -0.94 6.52
CA CYS A 80 -13.51 -0.07 7.36
C CYS A 80 -12.06 -0.57 7.45
N CYS A 81 -11.84 -1.87 7.64
CA CYS A 81 -10.49 -2.47 7.61
C CYS A 81 -9.79 -2.17 6.28
N ALA A 82 -10.48 -2.32 5.16
CA ALA A 82 -9.94 -2.02 3.83
C ALA A 82 -9.58 -0.53 3.64
N ILE A 83 -10.34 0.42 4.19
CA ILE A 83 -9.96 1.85 4.20
C ILE A 83 -8.66 2.06 4.99
N LEU A 84 -8.49 1.33 6.09
CA LEU A 84 -7.48 1.59 7.10
C LEU A 84 -6.20 0.77 6.97
N HIS A 85 -6.19 -0.33 6.21
CA HIS A 85 -5.08 -1.28 6.18
C HIS A 85 -3.72 -0.61 5.92
N ASP A 86 -3.75 0.41 5.05
CA ASP A 86 -2.60 1.18 4.59
C ASP A 86 -2.38 2.51 5.35
N ALA A 87 -3.20 2.82 6.35
CA ALA A 87 -3.22 4.14 6.99
C ALA A 87 -1.90 4.49 7.71
N GLY A 88 -1.20 3.47 8.23
CA GLY A 88 0.09 3.59 8.90
C GLY A 88 1.29 3.79 7.97
N HIS A 89 1.11 3.71 6.64
CA HIS A 89 2.23 3.90 5.74
C HIS A 89 2.82 5.31 5.85
N GLY A 90 4.13 5.34 5.98
CA GLY A 90 4.93 6.54 5.86
C GLY A 90 5.09 7.03 4.42
N PRO A 91 5.72 8.20 4.25
CA PRO A 91 6.02 8.79 2.96
C PRO A 91 6.93 7.90 2.11
N PHE A 92 6.65 7.84 0.81
CA PHE A 92 7.30 6.95 -0.15
C PHE A 92 7.14 5.45 0.17
N SER A 93 6.09 5.07 0.91
CA SER A 93 5.61 3.69 0.96
C SER A 93 6.68 2.70 1.47
N HIS A 94 6.90 1.59 0.76
CA HIS A 94 7.91 0.58 1.10
C HIS A 94 9.36 1.09 1.09
N VAL A 95 9.60 2.30 0.57
CA VAL A 95 10.94 2.87 0.61
C VAL A 95 11.30 3.28 2.03
N SER A 96 10.38 3.93 2.76
CA SER A 96 10.59 4.30 4.16
C SER A 96 10.55 3.10 5.09
N GLU A 97 9.71 2.11 4.81
CA GLU A 97 9.61 0.87 5.60
C GLU A 97 10.95 0.14 5.69
N GLY A 98 11.71 0.08 4.59
CA GLY A 98 13.07 -0.49 4.60
C GLY A 98 14.14 0.39 5.26
N SER A 99 13.77 1.45 5.96
CA SER A 99 14.67 2.38 6.66
C SER A 99 14.21 2.65 8.10
N ILE A 100 13.16 1.98 8.56
CA ILE A 100 12.60 2.09 9.90
C ILE A 100 12.42 0.69 10.50
N GLU A 101 12.41 0.58 11.82
CA GLU A 101 12.23 -0.70 12.53
C GLU A 101 10.77 -1.17 12.55
N SER A 102 9.81 -0.24 12.65
CA SER A 102 8.39 -0.55 12.75
C SER A 102 7.74 -0.87 11.40
N SER A 103 6.93 -1.93 11.37
CA SER A 103 6.11 -2.25 10.19
C SER A 103 4.99 -1.22 10.01
N HIS A 104 4.49 -1.07 8.78
CA HIS A 104 3.33 -0.20 8.54
C HIS A 104 2.07 -0.68 9.30
N GLU A 105 1.91 -1.98 9.54
CA GLU A 105 0.81 -2.52 10.36
C GLU A 105 0.89 -2.04 11.82
N GLU A 106 2.09 -2.06 12.42
CA GLU A 106 2.32 -1.52 13.76
C GLU A 106 2.01 -0.02 13.80
N LEU A 107 2.41 0.71 12.76
CA LEU A 107 2.12 2.13 12.63
C LEU A 107 0.63 2.41 12.41
N THR A 108 -0.09 1.56 11.69
CA THR A 108 -1.56 1.63 11.54
C THR A 108 -2.22 1.46 12.90
N SER A 109 -1.79 0.46 13.68
CA SER A 109 -2.27 0.23 15.05
C SER A 109 -2.02 1.44 15.96
N LYS A 110 -0.82 2.01 15.89
CA LYS A 110 -0.46 3.21 16.65
C LYS A 110 -1.29 4.43 16.22
N LEU A 111 -1.41 4.68 14.91
CA LEU A 111 -2.21 5.76 14.35
C LEU A 111 -3.65 5.69 14.83
N ILE A 112 -4.28 4.51 14.77
CA ILE A 112 -5.66 4.32 15.20
C ILE A 112 -5.81 4.62 16.70
N LYS A 113 -4.89 4.13 17.53
CA LYS A 113 -4.95 4.32 19.00
C LYS A 113 -4.65 5.75 19.47
N GLU A 114 -3.87 6.51 18.70
CA GLU A 114 -3.39 7.84 19.09
C GLU A 114 -4.12 9.00 18.40
N SER A 115 -5.08 8.71 17.52
CA SER A 115 -5.83 9.72 16.78
C SER A 115 -7.33 9.58 16.98
N GLN A 116 -8.09 10.55 16.47
CA GLN A 116 -9.56 10.52 16.46
C GLN A 116 -10.14 9.31 15.72
N LEU A 117 -9.34 8.58 14.92
CA LEU A 117 -9.79 7.34 14.29
C LEU A 117 -10.24 6.32 15.34
N GLY A 118 -9.51 6.16 16.44
CA GLY A 118 -9.87 5.22 17.51
C GLY A 118 -11.21 5.56 18.15
N ASP A 119 -11.46 6.84 18.38
CA ASP A 119 -12.73 7.34 18.93
C ASP A 119 -13.89 7.05 17.98
N ILE A 120 -13.73 7.37 16.69
CA ILE A 120 -14.75 7.13 15.67
C ILE A 120 -15.03 5.63 15.52
N LEU A 121 -13.99 4.80 15.44
CA LEU A 121 -14.12 3.36 15.26
C LEU A 121 -14.82 2.69 16.44
N SER A 122 -14.55 3.16 17.66
CA SER A 122 -15.16 2.63 18.88
C SER A 122 -16.67 2.90 18.97
N GLU A 123 -17.23 3.77 18.13
CA GLU A 123 -18.68 3.97 18.03
C GLU A 123 -19.41 2.75 17.46
N LYS A 124 -18.73 1.93 16.66
CA LYS A 124 -19.34 0.78 15.94
C LYS A 124 -18.61 -0.55 16.15
N PHE A 125 -17.29 -0.53 16.35
CA PHE A 125 -16.47 -1.74 16.34
C PHE A 125 -15.56 -1.82 17.56
N SER A 126 -15.18 -3.06 17.92
CA SER A 126 -14.03 -3.29 18.78
C SER A 126 -12.75 -2.96 18.02
N VAL A 127 -12.01 -1.93 18.46
CA VAL A 127 -10.73 -1.54 17.83
C VAL A 127 -9.74 -2.70 17.80
N ASN A 128 -9.72 -3.54 18.83
CA ASN A 128 -8.82 -4.70 18.88
C ASN A 128 -9.19 -5.77 17.83
N GLU A 129 -10.48 -5.97 17.57
CA GLU A 129 -10.94 -6.91 16.54
C GLU A 129 -10.63 -6.39 15.14
N LEU A 130 -10.90 -5.11 14.90
CA LEU A 130 -10.56 -4.43 13.65
C LEU A 130 -9.06 -4.55 13.33
N LEU A 131 -8.20 -4.32 14.33
CA LEU A 131 -6.75 -4.44 14.15
C LEU A 131 -6.30 -5.87 13.82
N LYS A 132 -6.95 -6.89 14.38
CA LYS A 132 -6.70 -8.30 14.03
C LYS A 132 -7.07 -8.58 12.58
N VAL A 133 -8.20 -8.06 12.11
CA VAL A 133 -8.62 -8.22 10.72
C VAL A 133 -7.63 -7.51 9.77
N ILE A 134 -7.17 -6.31 10.13
CA ILE A 134 -6.15 -5.59 9.33
C ILE A 134 -4.84 -6.41 9.24
N SER A 135 -4.39 -7.04 10.33
CA SER A 135 -3.17 -7.87 10.34
C SER A 135 -3.33 -9.24 9.69
N GLY A 136 -4.48 -9.52 9.06
CA GLY A 136 -4.73 -10.80 8.40
C GLY A 136 -5.12 -11.94 9.33
N GLU A 137 -5.44 -11.66 10.60
CA GLU A 137 -5.88 -12.68 11.55
C GLU A 137 -7.37 -13.05 11.34
N GLY A 138 -7.64 -14.36 11.36
CA GLY A 138 -8.99 -14.89 11.25
C GLY A 138 -9.54 -14.90 9.81
N PRO A 139 -10.78 -15.39 9.62
CA PRO A 139 -11.39 -15.55 8.29
C PRO A 139 -11.47 -14.25 7.50
N LEU A 140 -11.90 -13.19 8.17
CA LEU A 140 -12.05 -11.86 7.57
C LEU A 140 -10.68 -11.23 7.30
N GLY A 141 -9.68 -11.55 8.11
CA GLY A 141 -8.32 -11.07 7.91
C GLY A 141 -7.75 -11.50 6.56
N HIS A 142 -7.95 -12.75 6.16
CA HIS A 142 -7.51 -13.27 4.86
C HIS A 142 -8.12 -12.56 3.64
N MET A 143 -9.24 -11.86 3.81
CA MET A 143 -9.84 -11.04 2.76
C MET A 143 -9.08 -9.73 2.54
N ILE A 144 -8.42 -9.19 3.57
CA ILE A 144 -7.60 -7.97 3.52
C ILE A 144 -6.12 -8.28 3.29
N SER A 145 -5.60 -9.28 4.01
CA SER A 145 -4.19 -9.69 3.98
C SER A 145 -4.10 -11.22 3.76
N GLY A 146 -3.82 -11.59 2.52
CA GLY A 146 -3.79 -12.96 2.02
C GLY A 146 -3.13 -13.03 0.62
N GLU A 147 -3.09 -14.19 -0.01
CA GLU A 147 -2.50 -14.30 -1.36
C GLU A 147 -3.43 -13.85 -2.48
N LEU A 148 -4.74 -13.97 -2.25
CA LEU A 148 -5.81 -13.55 -3.16
C LEU A 148 -6.71 -12.51 -2.47
N ASP A 149 -6.11 -11.62 -1.68
CA ASP A 149 -6.83 -10.58 -0.95
C ASP A 149 -7.28 -9.42 -1.85
N VAL A 150 -8.17 -8.58 -1.32
CA VAL A 150 -8.72 -7.43 -2.04
C VAL A 150 -7.71 -6.28 -2.18
N ASP A 151 -6.70 -6.21 -1.32
CA ASP A 151 -5.55 -5.30 -1.43
C ASP A 151 -4.80 -5.56 -2.75
N ARG A 152 -4.34 -6.79 -2.96
CA ARG A 152 -3.61 -7.20 -4.17
C ARG A 152 -4.44 -7.09 -5.41
N MET A 153 -5.73 -7.39 -5.31
CA MET A 153 -6.65 -7.17 -6.42
C MET A 153 -6.67 -5.69 -6.85
N ASP A 154 -6.77 -4.75 -5.89
CA ASP A 154 -6.75 -3.32 -6.22
C ASP A 154 -5.39 -2.89 -6.76
N TYR A 155 -4.30 -3.08 -6.00
CA TYR A 155 -3.03 -2.48 -6.39
C TYR A 155 -2.52 -3.07 -7.70
N LEU A 156 -2.72 -4.37 -8.00
CA LEU A 156 -2.25 -4.93 -9.27
C LEU A 156 -2.98 -4.33 -10.46
N LEU A 157 -4.29 -4.13 -10.36
CA LEU A 157 -5.09 -3.45 -11.39
C LEU A 157 -4.71 -1.98 -11.52
N ARG A 158 -4.61 -1.28 -10.39
CA ARG A 158 -4.33 0.15 -10.32
C ARG A 158 -2.92 0.47 -10.79
N ASP A 159 -1.92 -0.25 -10.31
CA ASP A 159 -0.53 -0.06 -10.69
C ASP A 159 -0.36 -0.34 -12.18
N SER A 160 -0.97 -1.41 -12.71
CA SER A 160 -0.99 -1.70 -14.15
C SER A 160 -1.60 -0.56 -14.96
N TYR A 161 -2.76 -0.05 -14.52
CA TYR A 161 -3.47 1.06 -15.17
C TYR A 161 -2.62 2.34 -15.23
N PHE A 162 -2.06 2.78 -14.10
CA PHE A 162 -1.31 4.03 -14.02
C PHE A 162 0.12 3.94 -14.59
N THR A 163 0.73 2.76 -14.57
CA THR A 163 2.05 2.56 -15.21
C THR A 163 1.95 2.32 -16.72
N GLY A 164 0.77 1.91 -17.22
CA GLY A 164 0.56 1.50 -18.61
C GLY A 164 1.13 0.11 -18.92
N VAL A 165 1.47 -0.68 -17.89
CA VAL A 165 2.13 -1.97 -18.01
C VAL A 165 1.08 -3.08 -17.99
N ALA A 166 0.63 -3.51 -19.17
CA ALA A 166 -0.40 -4.54 -19.30
C ALA A 166 0.20 -5.96 -19.35
N TYR A 167 0.40 -6.60 -18.20
CA TYR A 167 0.88 -7.99 -18.13
C TYR A 167 -0.19 -9.05 -17.81
N GLY A 168 -1.46 -8.70 -17.97
CA GLY A 168 -2.57 -9.65 -17.82
C GLY A 168 -3.85 -8.92 -17.44
N VAL A 169 -4.98 -9.44 -17.90
CA VAL A 169 -6.30 -9.01 -17.41
C VAL A 169 -6.56 -9.79 -16.13
N ILE A 170 -6.55 -9.10 -14.99
CA ILE A 170 -6.95 -9.71 -13.71
C ILE A 170 -8.47 -9.68 -13.66
N ASP A 171 -9.09 -10.85 -13.77
CA ASP A 171 -10.53 -11.02 -13.66
C ASP A 171 -10.93 -11.10 -12.18
N VAL A 172 -10.89 -9.93 -11.52
CA VAL A 172 -11.29 -9.77 -10.11
C VAL A 172 -12.73 -10.17 -9.86
N GLU A 173 -13.62 -9.95 -10.83
CA GLU A 173 -15.03 -10.34 -10.73
C GLU A 173 -15.18 -11.86 -10.67
N ARG A 174 -14.47 -12.59 -11.54
CA ARG A 174 -14.45 -14.06 -11.50
C ARG A 174 -13.76 -14.60 -10.25
N LEU A 175 -12.71 -13.95 -9.75
CA LEU A 175 -12.10 -14.32 -8.47
C LEU A 175 -13.10 -14.22 -7.34
N ILE A 176 -13.68 -13.03 -7.13
CA ILE A 176 -14.65 -12.76 -6.07
C ILE A 176 -15.83 -13.72 -6.16
N TYR A 177 -16.41 -13.89 -7.34
CA TYR A 177 -17.57 -14.77 -7.54
C TYR A 177 -17.33 -16.22 -7.12
N ASN A 178 -16.08 -16.70 -7.26
CA ASN A 178 -15.72 -18.08 -6.92
C ASN A 178 -15.12 -18.23 -5.51
N MET A 179 -15.07 -17.17 -4.71
CA MET A 179 -14.67 -17.26 -3.30
C MET A 179 -15.84 -17.66 -2.41
N LYS A 180 -15.55 -18.47 -1.39
CA LYS A 180 -16.50 -18.96 -0.40
C LYS A 180 -15.89 -18.88 0.99
N LEU A 181 -16.73 -18.72 2.01
CA LEU A 181 -16.31 -18.76 3.41
C LEU A 181 -16.94 -19.99 4.05
N GLU A 182 -16.12 -20.97 4.42
CA GLU A 182 -16.59 -22.21 5.07
C GLU A 182 -15.69 -22.53 6.27
N ASN A 183 -16.29 -22.80 7.43
CA ASN A 183 -15.56 -23.12 8.67
C ASN A 183 -14.44 -22.11 8.99
N GLU A 184 -14.75 -20.81 8.88
CA GLU A 184 -13.78 -19.71 9.09
C GLU A 184 -12.57 -19.72 8.12
N LEU A 185 -12.68 -20.39 6.97
CA LEU A 185 -11.65 -20.41 5.93
C LEU A 185 -12.17 -19.79 4.63
N LEU A 186 -11.38 -18.87 4.08
CA LEU A 186 -11.61 -18.31 2.75
C LEU A 186 -11.11 -19.32 1.70
N LEU A 187 -12.04 -19.91 0.95
CA LEU A 187 -11.80 -20.93 -0.04
C LEU A 187 -12.05 -20.40 -1.46
N LEU A 188 -11.34 -20.96 -2.43
CA LEU A 188 -11.57 -20.70 -3.86
C LEU A 188 -12.16 -21.94 -4.52
N ASP A 189 -13.31 -21.79 -5.15
CA ASP A 189 -13.92 -22.85 -5.98
C ASP A 189 -13.02 -23.17 -7.19
N GLY A 190 -13.00 -24.44 -7.61
CA GLY A 190 -12.17 -24.89 -8.73
C GLY A 190 -12.39 -24.09 -10.03
N LYS A 191 -13.59 -23.53 -10.24
CA LYS A 191 -13.91 -22.67 -11.40
C LYS A 191 -13.17 -21.32 -11.38
N GLY A 192 -12.69 -20.89 -10.23
CA GLY A 192 -11.93 -19.65 -10.01
C GLY A 192 -10.42 -19.80 -10.19
N VAL A 193 -9.89 -21.02 -10.30
CA VAL A 193 -8.43 -21.29 -10.35
C VAL A 193 -7.74 -20.51 -11.47
N GLN A 194 -8.30 -20.48 -12.67
CA GLN A 194 -7.71 -19.73 -13.80
C GLN A 194 -7.62 -18.22 -13.53
N ALA A 195 -8.57 -17.65 -12.78
CA ALA A 195 -8.55 -16.24 -12.43
C ALA A 195 -7.47 -15.97 -11.36
N ALA A 196 -7.28 -16.88 -10.41
CA ALA A 196 -6.18 -16.84 -9.45
C ALA A 196 -4.81 -16.99 -10.11
N GLU A 197 -4.65 -17.94 -11.03
CA GLU A 197 -3.42 -18.10 -11.83
C GLU A 197 -3.10 -16.81 -12.60
N SER A 198 -4.11 -16.19 -13.22
CA SER A 198 -3.94 -14.94 -13.95
C SER A 198 -3.47 -13.79 -13.05
N MET A 199 -4.02 -13.69 -11.83
CA MET A 199 -3.58 -12.73 -10.82
C MET A 199 -2.13 -12.97 -10.38
N LEU A 200 -1.77 -14.23 -10.12
CA LEU A 200 -0.40 -14.62 -9.74
C LEU A 200 0.61 -14.33 -10.86
N LEU A 201 0.24 -14.60 -12.12
CA LEU A 201 1.05 -14.24 -13.29
C LEU A 201 1.19 -12.73 -13.44
N ALA A 202 0.10 -11.97 -13.28
CA ALA A 202 0.16 -10.51 -13.32
C ALA A 202 1.11 -9.97 -12.24
N ARG A 203 1.02 -10.48 -11.01
CA ARG A 203 1.97 -10.16 -9.93
C ARG A 203 3.41 -10.54 -10.29
N TYR A 204 3.63 -11.74 -10.82
CA TYR A 204 4.93 -12.21 -11.27
C TYR A 204 5.55 -11.28 -12.32
N PHE A 205 4.76 -10.76 -13.27
CA PHE A 205 5.27 -9.85 -14.29
C PHE A 205 5.43 -8.41 -13.80
N MET A 206 4.55 -7.92 -12.93
CA MET A 206 4.64 -6.59 -12.33
C MET A 206 5.92 -6.44 -11.49
N TYR A 207 6.33 -7.51 -10.81
CA TYR A 207 7.48 -7.48 -9.92
C TYR A 207 8.81 -7.09 -10.60
N PRO A 208 9.33 -7.78 -11.63
CA PRO A 208 10.55 -7.37 -12.32
C PRO A 208 10.37 -6.09 -13.14
N SER A 209 9.16 -5.84 -13.66
CA SER A 209 8.93 -4.78 -14.63
C SER A 209 8.72 -3.43 -13.98
N VAL A 210 8.01 -3.35 -12.85
CA VAL A 210 7.68 -2.11 -12.17
C VAL A 210 8.42 -2.04 -10.83
N TYR A 211 8.13 -2.96 -9.91
CA TYR A 211 8.58 -2.86 -8.51
C TYR A 211 10.11 -3.00 -8.36
N GLN A 212 10.70 -3.95 -9.09
CA GLN A 212 12.14 -4.22 -9.13
C GLN A 212 12.81 -3.72 -10.41
N HIS A 213 12.15 -2.82 -11.15
CA HIS A 213 12.78 -2.17 -12.29
C HIS A 213 14.10 -1.53 -11.85
N HIS A 214 15.17 -1.80 -12.59
CA HIS A 214 16.52 -1.39 -12.20
C HIS A 214 16.65 0.11 -11.90
N THR A 215 15.94 0.98 -12.64
CA THR A 215 15.91 2.43 -12.35
C THR A 215 15.13 2.75 -11.07
N THR A 216 14.00 2.08 -10.82
CA THR A 216 13.22 2.24 -9.57
C THR A 216 14.07 1.84 -8.37
N ARG A 217 14.81 0.74 -8.47
CA ARG A 217 15.75 0.30 -7.43
C ARG A 217 16.83 1.35 -7.15
N ILE A 218 17.42 1.94 -8.19
CA ILE A 218 18.43 3.01 -8.04
C ILE A 218 17.83 4.22 -7.30
N VAL A 219 16.66 4.67 -7.74
CA VAL A 219 15.96 5.82 -7.14
C VAL A 219 15.63 5.55 -5.68
N ASN A 220 15.06 4.38 -5.36
CA ASN A 220 14.74 4.00 -4.00
C ASN A 220 16.00 3.91 -3.13
N SER A 221 17.12 3.36 -3.64
CA SER A 221 18.39 3.33 -2.92
C SER A 221 18.99 4.71 -2.68
N MET A 222 18.88 5.63 -3.65
CA MET A 222 19.29 7.03 -3.46
C MET A 222 18.48 7.66 -2.33
N PHE A 223 17.16 7.51 -2.39
CA PHE A 223 16.28 8.09 -1.38
C PHE A 223 16.43 7.45 0.00
N ARG A 224 16.55 6.12 0.12
CA ARG A 224 16.79 5.45 1.42
C ARG A 224 18.02 5.99 2.13
N ARG A 225 19.12 6.23 1.41
CA ARG A 225 20.32 6.86 1.98
C ARG A 225 20.06 8.30 2.43
N CYS A 226 19.24 9.05 1.69
CA CYS A 226 18.82 10.39 2.08
C CYS A 226 17.97 10.35 3.36
N LEU A 227 16.99 9.45 3.41
CA LEU A 227 16.08 9.26 4.54
C LEU A 227 16.83 8.83 5.81
N GLY A 228 17.72 7.84 5.72
CA GLY A 228 18.57 7.42 6.83
C GLY A 228 19.42 8.58 7.39
N LYS A 229 19.93 9.46 6.53
CA LYS A 229 20.66 10.66 6.98
C LYS A 229 19.77 11.74 7.60
N LEU A 230 18.50 11.84 7.20
CA LEU A 230 17.53 12.72 7.88
C LEU A 230 17.24 12.20 9.29
N LEU A 231 17.07 10.87 9.44
CA LEU A 231 16.86 10.20 10.72
C LEU A 231 18.06 10.33 11.66
N GLU A 232 19.27 10.05 11.17
CA GLU A 232 20.52 10.23 11.95
C GLU A 232 20.69 11.66 12.47
N LYS A 233 20.24 12.66 11.68
CA LYS A 233 20.29 14.07 12.06
C LYS A 233 19.11 14.53 12.90
N GLN A 234 18.17 13.63 13.22
CA GLN A 234 16.94 13.92 13.97
C GLN A 234 16.10 15.05 13.35
N LEU A 235 16.16 15.19 12.02
CA LEU A 235 15.36 16.16 11.27
C LEU A 235 13.94 15.66 11.02
N ILE A 236 13.75 14.34 11.11
CA ILE A 236 12.47 13.64 11.08
C ILE A 236 12.50 12.59 12.18
N ASN A 237 11.32 12.24 12.70
CA ASN A 237 11.17 11.27 13.77
C ASN A 237 10.65 9.94 13.21
N GLU A 238 11.43 8.87 13.37
CA GLU A 238 11.04 7.51 12.98
C GLU A 238 9.73 7.07 13.61
N HIS A 239 9.57 7.32 14.91
CA HIS A 239 8.41 6.89 15.67
C HIS A 239 7.16 7.70 15.36
N GLU A 240 7.26 8.76 14.57
CA GLU A 240 6.15 9.57 14.08
C GLU A 240 6.13 9.60 12.55
N ILE A 241 6.80 8.64 11.88
CA ILE A 241 6.92 8.61 10.43
C ILE A 241 5.55 8.58 9.73
N TYR A 242 4.57 7.94 10.37
CA TYR A 242 3.17 7.88 9.97
C TYR A 242 2.44 9.21 10.10
N ARG A 243 3.07 10.31 10.53
CA ARG A 243 2.46 11.65 10.53
C ARG A 243 2.88 12.48 9.33
N TYR A 244 4.00 12.13 8.69
CA TYR A 244 4.54 12.83 7.53
C TYR A 244 3.93 12.33 6.23
N ASP A 245 3.93 13.19 5.21
CA ASP A 245 3.69 12.81 3.82
C ASP A 245 4.91 13.07 2.92
N ASP A 246 4.78 12.76 1.62
CA ASP A 246 5.90 12.86 0.68
C ASP A 246 6.43 14.31 0.61
N ILE A 247 5.55 15.31 0.75
CA ILE A 247 5.90 16.72 0.67
C ILE A 247 6.73 17.14 1.88
N ASP A 248 6.37 16.70 3.08
CA ASP A 248 7.11 17.01 4.30
C ASP A 248 8.57 16.55 4.21
N ILE A 249 8.78 15.30 3.76
CA ILE A 249 10.14 14.75 3.65
C ILE A 249 10.92 15.42 2.53
N ILE A 250 10.29 15.68 1.37
CA ILE A 250 10.94 16.41 0.27
C ILE A 250 11.36 17.80 0.73
N SER A 251 10.45 18.54 1.38
CA SER A 251 10.71 19.89 1.88
C SER A 251 11.86 19.90 2.89
N SER A 252 11.83 18.97 3.84
CA SER A 252 12.88 18.79 4.84
C SER A 252 14.22 18.47 4.19
N ALA A 253 14.25 17.54 3.22
CA ALA A 253 15.47 17.18 2.50
C ALA A 253 16.04 18.35 1.68
N ARG A 254 15.18 19.12 1.00
CA ARG A 254 15.58 20.28 0.19
C ARG A 254 16.20 21.40 1.02
N ALA A 255 15.78 21.55 2.28
CA ALA A 255 16.31 22.57 3.18
C ALA A 255 17.73 22.26 3.69
N VAL A 256 18.22 21.03 3.53
CA VAL A 256 19.50 20.59 4.09
C VAL A 256 20.63 20.68 3.07
N ASN A 257 21.74 21.30 3.45
CA ASN A 257 22.95 21.33 2.62
C ASN A 257 23.74 20.00 2.65
N GLY A 258 24.69 19.86 1.73
CA GLY A 258 25.52 18.65 1.64
C GLY A 258 24.79 17.47 1.02
N PHE A 259 25.05 16.26 1.53
CA PHE A 259 24.59 15.01 0.91
C PHE A 259 23.06 14.91 0.75
N ILE A 260 22.29 15.25 1.79
CA ILE A 260 20.82 15.13 1.79
C ILE A 260 20.21 16.00 0.67
N GLY A 261 20.52 17.30 0.66
CA GLY A 261 20.04 18.19 -0.40
C GLY A 261 20.60 17.85 -1.78
N ASP A 262 21.81 17.31 -1.88
CA ASP A 262 22.36 16.86 -3.18
C ASP A 262 21.58 15.69 -3.76
N ILE A 263 21.29 14.67 -2.95
CA ILE A 263 20.46 13.55 -3.37
C ILE A 263 19.07 14.03 -3.77
N MET A 264 18.44 14.90 -2.99
CA MET A 264 17.11 15.40 -3.31
C MET A 264 17.10 16.23 -4.61
N ARG A 265 18.06 17.14 -4.81
CA ARG A 265 18.21 17.88 -6.08
C ARG A 265 18.42 16.95 -7.26
N ARG A 266 19.20 15.87 -7.09
CA ARG A 266 19.39 14.87 -8.15
C ARG A 266 18.10 14.14 -8.48
N LEU A 267 17.32 13.74 -7.48
CA LEU A 267 16.01 13.10 -7.69
C LEU A 267 15.03 14.05 -8.39
N ASP A 268 14.95 15.30 -7.93
CA ASP A 268 14.11 16.36 -8.51
C ASP A 268 14.41 16.59 -10.00
N ASN A 269 15.69 16.54 -10.38
CA ASN A 269 16.15 16.77 -11.76
C ASN A 269 16.44 15.47 -12.52
N ARG A 270 16.00 14.31 -11.98
CA ARG A 270 16.22 12.98 -12.56
C ARG A 270 17.70 12.68 -12.92
N GLN A 271 18.64 13.23 -12.16
CA GLN A 271 20.07 12.97 -12.23
C GLN A 271 20.44 11.71 -11.43
N LEU A 272 19.97 10.57 -11.91
CA LEU A 272 20.06 9.29 -11.21
C LEU A 272 21.47 8.69 -11.27
N PHE A 273 21.83 7.91 -10.25
CA PHE A 273 23.04 7.09 -10.31
C PHE A 273 23.01 6.13 -11.50
N LYS A 274 24.20 5.78 -11.99
CA LYS A 274 24.37 4.85 -13.10
C LYS A 274 24.75 3.48 -12.57
N ARG A 275 24.17 2.45 -13.17
CA ARG A 275 24.56 1.06 -12.91
C ARG A 275 25.93 0.81 -13.53
N VAL A 276 26.93 0.59 -12.69
CA VAL A 276 28.29 0.23 -13.13
C VAL A 276 28.45 -1.29 -13.24
N TYR A 277 27.77 -2.06 -12.39
CA TYR A 277 27.88 -3.51 -12.33
C TYR A 277 26.56 -4.15 -11.86
N SER A 278 26.34 -5.42 -12.19
CA SER A 278 25.19 -6.21 -11.74
C SER A 278 25.62 -7.66 -11.54
N LEU A 279 25.26 -8.23 -10.39
CA LEU A 279 25.45 -9.64 -10.06
C LEU A 279 24.10 -10.30 -9.87
N LYS A 280 23.99 -11.59 -10.18
CA LYS A 280 22.84 -12.37 -9.70
C LYS A 280 23.11 -12.76 -8.27
N LEU A 281 22.07 -12.77 -7.44
CA LEU A 281 22.19 -13.10 -6.03
C LEU A 281 22.77 -14.51 -5.81
N ASN A 282 22.42 -15.46 -6.68
CA ASN A 282 22.93 -16.83 -6.64
C ASN A 282 24.42 -16.96 -6.99
N ASP A 283 25.03 -15.92 -7.56
CA ASP A 283 26.46 -15.88 -7.87
C ASP A 283 27.28 -15.40 -6.66
N ILE A 284 26.64 -15.10 -5.53
CA ILE A 284 27.24 -14.51 -4.34
C ILE A 284 27.33 -15.58 -3.26
N PRO A 285 28.53 -15.87 -2.70
CA PRO A 285 28.70 -16.96 -1.73
C PRO A 285 27.83 -16.83 -0.48
N ASN A 286 27.67 -15.60 0.03
CA ASN A 286 26.86 -15.28 1.20
C ASN A 286 25.89 -14.13 0.85
N PRO A 287 24.77 -14.43 0.17
CA PRO A 287 23.85 -13.39 -0.30
C PRO A 287 23.20 -12.60 0.85
N GLU A 288 23.03 -13.23 2.01
CA GLU A 288 22.50 -12.65 3.25
C GLU A 288 23.29 -11.41 3.72
N ASP A 289 24.60 -11.36 3.47
CA ASP A 289 25.47 -10.29 3.97
C ASP A 289 25.32 -8.97 3.18
N ILE A 290 24.69 -9.00 2.01
CA ILE A 290 24.50 -7.81 1.17
C ILE A 290 23.36 -6.92 1.66
N PHE A 291 22.39 -7.49 2.38
CA PHE A 291 21.19 -6.78 2.80
C PHE A 291 21.27 -6.18 4.21
N LYS A 292 22.42 -6.31 4.91
CA LYS A 292 22.66 -5.74 6.25
C LYS A 292 23.12 -4.27 6.24
N MET A 293 22.83 -3.49 5.19
CA MET A 293 23.24 -2.07 5.06
C MET A 293 22.08 -1.10 5.16
#